data_AF-A0A1H0WB26-F1
#
_entry.id   AF-A0A1H0WB26-F1
#
_cell.length_a   1.000
_cell.length_b   1.000
_cell.length_c   1.000
_cell.angle_alpha   90.00
_cell.angle_beta   90.00
_cell.angle_gamma   90.00
#
_symmetry.space_group_name_H-M   'P 1'
#
loop_
_entity.id
_entity.type
_entity.pdbx_description
1 polymer ?
#
loop_
_entity_poly.entity_id
_entity_poly.type
_entity_poly.pdbx_seq_one_letter_code
_entity_poly.pdbx_strand_id
1 'polypeptide(L)'
;MKSINKLIIAISITVGASVTSCQKLNIPPTNIFTPEVIYSSEAGVKSFLATIYQNLPIEDFKYRPDQGFKTGGNDWENFYNEAGVIGEEVGPFGGMDIAGGFGYWPYGDIRNVNTLISELPKHVSTLTQSTVNALLGEAHFLRAYYYFGLAKRYGGVPIIKEPQDPAAPLSTLQVHRNKEQETWDFIGSELDLGYQMMPETSDAGRANKYAAIALKSRAMLYAACIAKYGSVNFVDGPARSAGLVGIPADQASKYFQAAYDAAKALEGHYSLYNANSDKVQNYVDLFLKSGSPENIFIKQYSIANQTAHSWDATMSPRYMTANALSRSYPTLDLVQLWGNLPVTNDDGTPKRFNSRADLMQGLEPRLLATIYFPGTTLRGLTFDMQRGIYPSFSGTAAAEVAKQPNSRSYILAGDTKTLYQGKQIIGFTGPWTGGDELTRTGFYVRKYVDYNKPQATVDLNRSEQPWIDLRYGEILLNRAEAAMELGNPTDALSSINQLRTRAGATLYSSIDLTKVRNERRMELAFENQYYWDLKRWRTADVVLDRAHFKGLMPYYVFNENKYIFLAEPELFNREYTFQKQFYYEGIPGGEIGKNPNLLPNNPNY
;
A
#
# COMPACT_ATOMS: atom_id res chain seq x y z
N MET A 1 32.54 -46.85 74.10
CA MET A 1 32.09 -46.80 72.69
C MET A 1 30.55 -46.75 72.57
N LYS A 2 29.87 -45.82 73.25
CA LYS A 2 28.40 -45.64 73.14
C LYS A 2 27.97 -44.25 72.64
N SER A 3 28.91 -43.32 72.43
CA SER A 3 28.62 -41.97 71.93
C SER A 3 28.82 -41.78 70.42
N ILE A 4 29.57 -42.66 69.74
CA ILE A 4 29.85 -42.52 68.30
C ILE A 4 28.70 -43.04 67.41
N ASN A 5 27.96 -44.07 67.86
CA ASN A 5 26.84 -44.62 67.07
C ASN A 5 25.59 -43.72 67.06
N LYS A 6 25.43 -42.82 68.04
CA LYS A 6 24.30 -41.85 68.03
C LYS A 6 24.55 -40.68 67.08
N LEU A 7 25.82 -40.31 66.85
CA LEU A 7 26.18 -39.23 65.93
C LEU A 7 26.04 -39.66 64.46
N ILE A 8 26.37 -40.92 64.14
CA ILE A 8 26.24 -41.45 62.78
C ILE A 8 24.76 -41.67 62.40
N ILE A 9 23.91 -42.13 63.34
CA ILE A 9 22.47 -42.29 63.08
C ILE A 9 21.76 -40.93 63.00
N ALA A 10 22.19 -39.92 63.78
CA ALA A 10 21.64 -38.57 63.69
C ALA A 10 22.04 -37.86 62.36
N ILE A 11 23.24 -38.10 61.83
CA ILE A 11 23.67 -37.56 60.54
C ILE A 11 22.98 -38.28 59.37
N SER A 12 22.71 -39.58 59.48
CA SER A 12 21.94 -40.31 58.45
C SER A 12 20.45 -39.97 58.42
N ILE A 13 19.85 -39.56 59.55
CA ILE A 13 18.44 -39.12 59.59
C ILE A 13 18.30 -37.64 59.17
N THR A 14 19.34 -36.82 59.34
CA THR A 14 19.31 -35.41 58.90
C THR A 14 19.62 -35.24 57.41
N VAL A 15 20.27 -36.21 56.77
CA VAL A 15 20.46 -36.25 55.30
C VAL A 15 19.28 -36.93 54.58
N GLY A 16 18.47 -37.73 55.28
CA GLY A 16 17.25 -38.34 54.74
C GLY A 16 16.00 -37.45 54.78
N ALA A 17 16.02 -36.34 55.52
CA ALA A 17 14.89 -35.42 55.67
C ALA A 17 14.92 -34.21 54.71
N SER A 18 15.94 -34.10 53.86
CA SER A 18 16.08 -33.02 52.85
C SER A 18 15.67 -33.45 51.44
N VAL A 19 15.06 -34.62 51.28
CA VAL A 19 14.47 -35.12 50.02
C VAL A 19 12.97 -35.34 50.15
N THR A 20 12.25 -34.35 50.70
CA THR A 20 10.88 -34.10 50.20
C THR A 20 11.01 -33.12 49.05
N SER A 21 11.20 -33.66 47.84
CA SER A 21 10.97 -32.90 46.63
C SER A 21 9.51 -32.44 46.65
N CYS A 22 9.28 -31.17 46.96
CA CYS A 22 8.18 -30.48 46.32
C CYS A 22 8.50 -30.44 44.82
N GLN A 23 8.14 -31.50 44.10
CA GLN A 23 7.92 -31.45 42.66
C GLN A 23 6.67 -30.59 42.41
N LYS A 24 6.85 -29.27 42.53
CA LYS A 24 6.02 -28.28 41.83
C LYS A 24 6.94 -27.20 41.28
N LEU A 25 7.92 -27.63 40.49
CA LEU A 25 8.58 -26.76 39.53
C LEU A 25 8.03 -27.03 38.12
N ASN A 26 6.71 -27.15 38.01
CA ASN A 26 5.97 -26.88 36.78
C ASN A 26 5.37 -25.48 36.92
N ILE A 27 6.23 -24.47 37.02
CA ILE A 27 5.82 -23.14 36.59
C ILE A 27 6.17 -23.16 35.10
N PRO A 28 5.20 -23.44 34.19
CA PRO A 28 5.45 -23.24 32.77
C PRO A 28 6.03 -21.84 32.59
N PRO A 29 7.01 -21.64 31.71
CA PRO A 29 7.63 -20.34 31.53
C PRO A 29 6.51 -19.32 31.31
N THR A 30 6.39 -18.31 32.17
CA THR A 30 5.29 -17.33 32.10
C THR A 30 5.34 -16.47 30.83
N ASN A 31 6.42 -16.60 30.05
CA ASN A 31 6.64 -15.98 28.74
C ASN A 31 6.51 -16.98 27.57
N ILE A 32 6.14 -18.24 27.81
CA ILE A 32 5.90 -19.25 26.75
C ILE A 32 4.44 -19.66 26.84
N PHE A 33 3.63 -19.20 25.89
CA PHE A 33 2.26 -19.65 25.73
C PHE A 33 2.26 -21.13 25.33
N THR A 34 1.81 -22.01 26.22
CA THR A 34 1.72 -23.43 25.89
C THR A 34 0.46 -23.69 25.03
N PRO A 35 0.45 -24.72 24.17
CA PRO A 35 -0.73 -25.08 23.38
C PRO A 35 -2.00 -25.22 24.24
N GLU A 36 -1.88 -25.74 25.46
CA GLU A 36 -2.99 -25.90 26.39
C GLU A 36 -3.65 -24.56 26.76
N VAL A 37 -2.89 -23.46 26.81
CA VAL A 37 -3.44 -22.13 27.12
C VAL A 37 -4.09 -21.52 25.88
N ILE A 38 -3.47 -21.62 24.71
CA ILE A 38 -3.97 -20.99 23.47
C ILE A 38 -5.27 -21.66 23.00
N TYR A 39 -5.31 -22.99 22.96
CA TYR A 39 -6.42 -23.73 22.35
C TYR A 39 -7.51 -24.17 23.34
N SER A 40 -7.39 -23.77 24.61
CA SER A 40 -8.43 -24.04 25.62
C SER A 40 -9.68 -23.15 25.49
N SER A 41 -9.61 -22.07 24.71
CA SER A 41 -10.74 -21.17 24.49
C SER A 41 -10.62 -20.42 23.17
N GLU A 42 -11.76 -19.99 22.62
CA GLU A 42 -11.78 -19.16 21.40
C GLU A 42 -11.04 -17.83 21.61
N ALA A 43 -11.12 -17.24 22.81
CA ALA A 43 -10.40 -16.02 23.16
C ALA A 43 -8.87 -16.22 23.12
N GLY A 44 -8.37 -17.37 23.59
CA GLY A 44 -6.96 -17.73 23.52
C GLY A 44 -6.46 -17.80 22.07
N VAL A 45 -7.21 -18.49 21.20
CA VAL A 45 -6.87 -18.58 19.78
C VAL A 45 -6.93 -17.21 19.10
N LYS A 46 -7.96 -16.41 19.37
CA LYS A 46 -8.09 -15.05 18.82
C LYS A 46 -6.93 -14.15 19.24
N SER A 47 -6.42 -14.28 20.46
CA SER A 47 -5.23 -13.55 20.90
C SER A 47 -3.98 -13.95 20.11
N PHE A 48 -3.84 -15.23 19.75
CA PHE A 48 -2.73 -15.68 18.91
C PHE A 48 -2.88 -15.18 17.46
N LEU A 49 -4.09 -15.25 16.91
CA LEU A 49 -4.41 -14.69 15.58
C LEU A 49 -4.13 -13.19 15.52
N ALA A 50 -4.40 -12.42 16.58
CA ALA A 50 -4.16 -10.97 16.59
C ALA A 50 -2.69 -10.62 16.25
N THR A 51 -1.72 -11.37 16.77
CA THR A 51 -0.29 -11.20 16.43
C THR A 51 -0.02 -11.49 14.95
N ILE A 52 -0.65 -12.53 14.41
CA ILE A 52 -0.49 -12.90 12.99
C ILE A 52 -1.12 -11.83 12.10
N TYR A 53 -2.34 -11.38 12.41
CA TYR A 53 -2.98 -10.27 11.70
C TYR A 53 -2.15 -8.98 11.75
N GLN A 54 -1.54 -8.67 12.89
CA GLN A 54 -0.67 -7.49 13.04
C GLN A 54 0.53 -7.52 12.09
N ASN A 55 1.08 -8.71 11.84
CA ASN A 55 2.25 -8.93 11.00
C ASN A 55 1.92 -9.18 9.52
N LEU A 56 0.65 -9.09 9.11
CA LEU A 56 0.30 -9.25 7.69
C LEU A 56 1.08 -8.23 6.84
N PRO A 57 1.54 -8.62 5.64
CA PRO A 57 2.28 -7.76 4.73
C PRO A 57 1.35 -6.78 4.00
N ILE A 58 0.57 -6.01 4.76
CA ILE A 58 -0.28 -4.93 4.25
C ILE A 58 0.60 -3.70 4.04
N GLU A 59 0.62 -3.20 2.80
CA GLU A 59 1.36 -2.01 2.41
C GLU A 59 0.52 -0.78 2.73
N ASP A 60 0.42 -0.45 4.01
CA ASP A 60 -0.45 0.60 4.56
C ASP A 60 0.23 1.98 4.67
N PHE A 61 -0.38 2.88 5.44
CA PHE A 61 0.18 4.20 5.74
C PHE A 61 1.62 4.20 6.29
N LYS A 62 2.02 3.14 7.00
CA LYS A 62 3.33 3.03 7.65
C LYS A 62 4.32 2.21 6.83
N TYR A 63 3.88 1.60 5.73
CA TYR A 63 4.74 0.83 4.84
C TYR A 63 5.77 1.71 4.14
N ARG A 64 6.98 1.19 4.03
CA ARG A 64 8.08 1.79 3.27
C ARG A 64 8.65 0.78 2.27
N PRO A 65 8.77 1.13 0.98
CA PRO A 65 9.39 0.25 -0.01
C PRO A 65 10.83 -0.16 0.33
N ASP A 66 11.59 0.70 1.00
CA ASP A 66 12.99 0.49 1.38
C ASP A 66 13.19 -0.12 2.78
N GLN A 67 12.19 -0.06 3.66
CA GLN A 67 12.30 -0.53 5.07
C GLN A 67 11.26 -1.59 5.46
N GLY A 68 10.25 -1.81 4.64
CA GLY A 68 9.24 -2.85 4.84
C GLY A 68 8.05 -2.45 5.70
N PHE A 69 7.48 -3.47 6.34
CA PHE A 69 6.29 -3.38 7.17
C PHE A 69 6.64 -2.91 8.57
N LYS A 70 6.00 -1.84 9.03
CA LYS A 70 6.28 -1.24 10.32
C LYS A 70 5.12 -1.45 11.29
N THR A 71 5.40 -2.08 12.43
CA THR A 71 4.38 -2.52 13.41
C THR A 71 4.48 -1.81 14.76
N GLY A 72 5.23 -0.70 14.87
CA GLY A 72 5.50 0.01 16.11
C GLY A 72 5.11 1.50 16.14
N GLY A 73 5.44 2.15 17.26
CA GLY A 73 5.37 3.60 17.44
C GLY A 73 6.68 4.29 17.01
N ASN A 74 6.56 5.52 16.48
CA ASN A 74 7.62 6.35 15.84
C ASN A 74 7.80 6.21 14.33
N ASP A 75 6.87 5.58 13.62
CA ASP A 75 6.88 5.51 12.16
C ASP A 75 6.03 6.63 11.56
N TRP A 76 6.58 7.84 11.58
CA TRP A 76 5.95 9.05 11.02
C TRP A 76 6.16 9.19 9.51
N GLU A 77 6.90 8.27 8.90
CA GLU A 77 7.50 8.39 7.58
C GLU A 77 6.59 7.98 6.40
N ASN A 78 5.30 8.28 6.51
CA ASN A 78 4.25 7.87 5.56
C ASN A 78 4.39 8.44 4.14
N PHE A 79 5.37 9.33 3.92
CA PHE A 79 5.67 9.97 2.65
C PHE A 79 6.79 9.26 1.86
N TYR A 80 7.46 8.27 2.47
CA TYR A 80 8.29 7.31 1.75
C TYR A 80 7.45 6.10 1.36
N ASN A 81 6.37 6.35 0.63
CA ASN A 81 5.47 5.31 0.13
C ASN A 81 5.78 4.99 -1.35
N GLU A 82 5.00 4.07 -1.94
CA GLU A 82 5.21 3.64 -3.31
C GLU A 82 4.99 4.74 -4.35
N ALA A 83 4.05 5.66 -4.13
CA ALA A 83 3.79 6.76 -5.06
C ALA A 83 5.03 7.65 -5.26
N GLY A 84 5.89 7.75 -4.24
CA GLY A 84 7.18 8.45 -4.31
C GLY A 84 8.26 7.72 -5.11
N VAL A 85 8.13 6.41 -5.36
CA VAL A 85 9.06 5.58 -6.15
C VAL A 85 8.79 5.71 -7.65
N ILE A 86 7.52 5.90 -8.00
CA ILE A 86 7.01 5.89 -9.38
C ILE A 86 6.66 7.29 -9.90
N GLY A 87 6.92 8.33 -9.12
CA GLY A 87 6.69 9.73 -9.49
C GLY A 87 5.22 10.17 -9.57
N GLU A 88 4.33 9.45 -8.90
CA GLU A 88 2.96 9.96 -8.65
C GLU A 88 2.95 11.11 -7.65
N GLU A 89 3.88 11.06 -6.70
CA GLU A 89 4.24 12.17 -5.82
C GLU A 89 5.75 12.35 -5.80
N VAL A 90 6.18 13.54 -5.38
CA VAL A 90 7.57 13.80 -5.01
C VAL A 90 7.62 14.17 -3.54
N GLY A 91 8.66 13.70 -2.85
CA GLY A 91 8.93 14.08 -1.46
C GLY A 91 9.80 15.33 -1.34
N PRO A 92 10.09 15.79 -0.10
CA PRO A 92 11.06 16.86 0.14
C PRO A 92 12.52 16.38 0.04
N PHE A 93 12.78 15.10 0.31
CA PHE A 93 14.11 14.48 0.20
C PHE A 93 14.27 13.77 -1.15
N GLY A 94 15.48 13.35 -1.51
CA GLY A 94 15.80 12.74 -2.82
C GLY A 94 14.94 11.51 -3.19
N GLY A 95 15.16 10.97 -4.39
CA GLY A 95 14.52 9.72 -4.82
C GLY A 95 14.82 8.56 -3.85
N MET A 96 13.91 7.60 -3.75
CA MET A 96 14.05 6.44 -2.87
C MET A 96 14.76 5.32 -3.64
N ASP A 97 15.86 4.79 -3.11
CA ASP A 97 16.50 3.60 -3.67
C ASP A 97 15.79 2.34 -3.13
N ILE A 98 15.14 1.62 -4.02
CA ILE A 98 14.40 0.39 -3.73
C ILE A 98 15.04 -0.85 -4.38
N ALA A 99 16.26 -0.70 -4.94
CA ALA A 99 16.93 -1.70 -5.76
C ALA A 99 17.14 -3.07 -5.08
N GLY A 100 17.35 -3.06 -3.76
CA GLY A 100 17.67 -4.25 -2.97
C GLY A 100 16.48 -4.93 -2.28
N GLY A 101 15.29 -4.32 -2.31
CA GLY A 101 14.21 -4.68 -1.39
C GLY A 101 14.60 -4.48 0.09
N PHE A 102 13.80 -5.03 1.01
CA PHE A 102 14.04 -4.92 2.46
C PHE A 102 14.19 -6.27 3.16
N GLY A 103 14.39 -7.36 2.40
CA GLY A 103 14.65 -8.69 2.93
C GLY A 103 13.43 -9.36 3.57
N TYR A 104 12.24 -9.19 3.00
CA TYR A 104 11.01 -9.78 3.50
C TYR A 104 11.03 -11.31 3.49
N TRP A 105 11.04 -11.95 4.65
CA TRP A 105 11.10 -13.43 4.76
C TRP A 105 10.31 -13.96 5.98
N PRO A 106 8.96 -13.95 5.95
CA PRO A 106 8.07 -14.16 7.10
C PRO A 106 7.88 -15.64 7.48
N TYR A 107 8.86 -16.52 7.25
CA TYR A 107 8.66 -17.97 7.50
C TYR A 107 8.42 -18.30 8.99
N GLY A 108 8.78 -17.40 9.90
CA GLY A 108 8.39 -17.47 11.31
C GLY A 108 6.87 -17.33 11.51
N ASP A 109 6.25 -16.35 10.87
CA ASP A 109 4.79 -16.17 10.92
C ASP A 109 4.06 -17.29 10.17
N ILE A 110 4.59 -17.73 9.02
CA ILE A 110 4.06 -18.89 8.29
C ILE A 110 4.08 -20.15 9.18
N ARG A 111 5.15 -20.36 9.97
CA ARG A 111 5.21 -21.45 10.95
C ARG A 111 4.11 -21.34 11.99
N ASN A 112 3.86 -20.14 12.53
CA ASN A 112 2.77 -19.91 13.49
C ASN A 112 1.41 -20.27 12.90
N VAL A 113 1.16 -19.90 11.63
CA VAL A 113 -0.06 -20.25 10.92
C VAL A 113 -0.16 -21.76 10.68
N ASN A 114 0.93 -22.42 10.27
CA ASN A 114 0.95 -23.87 10.11
C ASN A 114 0.65 -24.59 11.43
N THR A 115 1.16 -24.07 12.55
CA THR A 115 0.87 -24.62 13.88
C THR A 115 -0.61 -24.50 14.22
N LEU A 116 -1.25 -23.35 13.92
CA LEU A 116 -2.71 -23.22 14.07
C LEU A 116 -3.46 -24.28 13.27
N ILE A 117 -3.10 -24.44 12.00
CA ILE A 117 -3.76 -25.40 11.10
C ILE A 117 -3.62 -26.83 11.62
N SER A 118 -2.45 -27.19 12.16
CA SER A 118 -2.21 -28.54 12.70
C SER A 118 -2.88 -28.78 14.07
N GLU A 119 -3.01 -27.76 14.91
CA GLU A 119 -3.53 -27.91 16.28
C GLU A 119 -5.04 -27.77 16.37
N LEU A 120 -5.67 -26.81 15.66
CA LEU A 120 -7.11 -26.53 15.76
C LEU A 120 -8.02 -27.77 15.64
N PRO A 121 -7.78 -28.72 14.72
CA PRO A 121 -8.60 -29.94 14.60
C PRO A 121 -8.58 -30.82 15.86
N LYS A 122 -7.53 -30.74 16.69
CA LYS A 122 -7.41 -31.53 17.93
C LYS A 122 -8.27 -30.97 19.07
N HIS A 123 -8.78 -29.75 18.93
CA HIS A 123 -9.50 -29.01 19.97
C HIS A 123 -11.00 -28.81 19.65
N VAL A 124 -11.56 -29.61 18.72
CA VAL A 124 -12.99 -29.57 18.35
C VAL A 124 -13.92 -29.79 19.55
N SER A 125 -13.54 -30.67 20.49
CA SER A 125 -14.33 -30.93 21.71
C SER A 125 -14.46 -29.69 22.61
N THR A 126 -13.47 -28.79 22.57
CA THR A 126 -13.44 -27.56 23.37
C THR A 126 -14.04 -26.37 22.62
N LEU A 127 -13.79 -26.26 21.31
CA LEU A 127 -14.12 -25.07 20.52
C LEU A 127 -15.39 -25.22 19.66
N THR A 128 -15.94 -26.43 19.50
CA THR A 128 -16.95 -26.80 18.50
C THR A 128 -16.43 -26.89 17.07
N GLN A 129 -17.07 -27.69 16.23
CA GLN A 129 -16.69 -27.86 14.83
C GLN A 129 -16.84 -26.57 14.02
N SER A 130 -17.88 -25.78 14.28
CA SER A 130 -18.14 -24.54 13.53
C SER A 130 -17.05 -23.50 13.77
N THR A 131 -16.65 -23.31 15.02
CA THR A 131 -15.58 -22.37 15.38
C THR A 131 -14.24 -22.83 14.85
N VAL A 132 -13.92 -24.12 14.96
CA VAL A 132 -12.69 -24.68 14.37
C VAL A 132 -12.64 -24.44 12.86
N ASN A 133 -13.74 -24.68 12.14
CA ASN A 133 -13.80 -24.43 10.71
C ASN A 133 -13.56 -22.94 10.38
N ALA A 134 -14.24 -22.03 11.08
CA ALA A 134 -14.05 -20.59 10.86
C ALA A 134 -12.58 -20.17 11.10
N LEU A 135 -11.97 -20.62 12.19
CA LEU A 135 -10.57 -20.31 12.55
C LEU A 135 -9.57 -20.93 11.57
N LEU A 136 -9.83 -22.15 11.07
CA LEU A 136 -9.04 -22.77 10.01
C LEU A 136 -9.13 -21.98 8.70
N GLY A 137 -10.34 -21.53 8.32
CA GLY A 137 -10.54 -20.67 7.15
C GLY A 137 -9.73 -19.37 7.24
N GLU A 138 -9.74 -18.74 8.41
CA GLU A 138 -8.90 -17.56 8.67
C GLU A 138 -7.40 -17.89 8.59
N ALA A 139 -6.96 -19.02 9.16
CA ALA A 139 -5.56 -19.43 9.07
C ALA A 139 -5.11 -19.65 7.62
N HIS A 140 -5.95 -20.28 6.78
CA HIS A 140 -5.68 -20.43 5.34
C HIS A 140 -5.58 -19.08 4.62
N PHE A 141 -6.50 -18.15 4.91
CA PHE A 141 -6.42 -16.77 4.39
C PHE A 141 -5.10 -16.09 4.78
N LEU A 142 -4.71 -16.16 6.06
CA LEU A 142 -3.47 -15.55 6.56
C LEU A 142 -2.23 -16.16 5.89
N ARG A 143 -2.17 -17.49 5.76
CA ARG A 143 -1.07 -18.18 5.05
C ARG A 143 -0.99 -17.72 3.60
N ALA A 144 -2.13 -17.67 2.90
CA ALA A 144 -2.18 -17.18 1.53
C ALA A 144 -1.68 -15.74 1.41
N TYR A 145 -2.01 -14.88 2.37
CA TYR A 145 -1.58 -13.48 2.38
C TYR A 145 -0.05 -13.35 2.56
N TYR A 146 0.56 -14.12 3.48
CA TYR A 146 2.03 -14.13 3.60
C TYR A 146 2.71 -14.60 2.32
N TYR A 147 2.21 -15.67 1.71
CA TYR A 147 2.71 -16.16 0.44
C TYR A 147 2.48 -15.18 -0.71
N PHE A 148 1.37 -14.43 -0.72
CA PHE A 148 1.14 -13.36 -1.68
C PHE A 148 2.22 -12.27 -1.57
N GLY A 149 2.55 -11.84 -0.34
CA GLY A 149 3.62 -10.89 -0.09
C GLY A 149 5.01 -11.38 -0.54
N LEU A 150 5.26 -12.68 -0.43
CA LEU A 150 6.49 -13.35 -0.91
C LEU A 150 6.50 -13.44 -2.44
N ALA A 151 5.42 -13.96 -3.04
CA ALA A 151 5.34 -14.25 -4.47
C ALA A 151 5.48 -12.99 -5.32
N LYS A 152 4.83 -11.89 -4.93
CA LYS A 152 4.94 -10.62 -5.67
C LYS A 152 6.34 -9.99 -5.63
N ARG A 153 7.20 -10.40 -4.68
CA ARG A 153 8.58 -9.93 -4.53
C ARG A 153 9.59 -10.89 -5.18
N TYR A 154 9.50 -12.18 -4.86
CA TYR A 154 10.55 -13.15 -5.18
C TYR A 154 10.17 -14.15 -6.28
N GLY A 155 8.89 -14.22 -6.66
CA GLY A 155 8.36 -15.29 -7.52
C GLY A 155 8.24 -16.61 -6.76
N GLY A 156 8.89 -17.65 -7.24
CA GLY A 156 8.92 -18.97 -6.64
C GLY A 156 9.65 -18.99 -5.30
N VAL A 157 9.02 -19.53 -4.26
CA VAL A 157 9.56 -19.66 -2.89
C VAL A 157 9.24 -21.04 -2.30
N PRO A 158 9.93 -21.50 -1.24
CA PRO A 158 9.59 -22.79 -0.61
C PRO A 158 8.15 -22.83 -0.06
N ILE A 159 7.36 -23.81 -0.50
CA ILE A 159 6.01 -24.02 0.04
C ILE A 159 6.09 -24.97 1.24
N ILE A 160 5.85 -24.43 2.45
CA ILE A 160 5.92 -25.16 3.71
C ILE A 160 4.51 -25.15 4.31
N LYS A 161 3.89 -26.33 4.34
CA LYS A 161 2.49 -26.50 4.77
C LYS A 161 2.35 -26.94 6.22
N GLU A 162 3.44 -27.42 6.82
CA GLU A 162 3.47 -27.96 8.18
C GLU A 162 4.62 -27.32 8.99
N PRO A 163 4.50 -27.24 10.33
CA PRO A 163 5.60 -26.80 11.18
C PRO A 163 6.78 -27.79 11.10
N GLN A 164 7.97 -27.30 10.74
CA GLN A 164 9.17 -28.14 10.70
C GLN A 164 9.71 -28.39 12.11
N ASP A 165 10.07 -29.63 12.43
CA ASP A 165 10.75 -29.96 13.69
C ASP A 165 12.19 -29.44 13.68
N PRO A 166 12.59 -28.53 14.59
CA PRO A 166 13.95 -28.00 14.64
C PRO A 166 15.02 -29.06 14.95
N ALA A 167 14.63 -30.24 15.47
CA ALA A 167 15.53 -31.38 15.67
C ALA A 167 15.68 -32.27 14.42
N ALA A 168 14.92 -32.01 13.35
CA ALA A 168 15.01 -32.77 12.11
C ALA A 168 16.38 -32.59 11.43
N PRO A 169 16.84 -33.57 10.62
CA PRO A 169 18.05 -33.42 9.82
C PRO A 169 18.02 -32.17 8.94
N LEU A 170 19.18 -31.53 8.74
CA LEU A 170 19.29 -30.31 7.93
C LEU A 170 18.73 -30.49 6.51
N SER A 171 18.88 -31.67 5.91
CA SER A 171 18.33 -31.98 4.58
C SER A 171 16.79 -31.92 4.53
N THR A 172 16.10 -32.09 5.65
CA THR A 172 14.64 -31.93 5.77
C THR A 172 14.24 -30.47 6.01
N LEU A 173 15.11 -29.70 6.66
CA LEU A 173 14.88 -28.27 6.96
C LEU A 173 15.17 -27.37 5.76
N GLN A 174 16.18 -27.74 4.94
CA GLN A 174 16.64 -27.00 3.77
C GLN A 174 15.79 -27.33 2.54
N VAL A 175 14.59 -26.74 2.47
CA VAL A 175 13.62 -26.97 1.38
C VAL A 175 13.98 -26.14 0.14
N HIS A 176 13.88 -26.73 -1.05
CA HIS A 176 14.06 -26.03 -2.32
C HIS A 176 12.94 -25.02 -2.57
N ARG A 177 13.24 -23.99 -3.37
CA ARG A 177 12.20 -23.10 -3.92
C ARG A 177 11.27 -23.91 -4.83
N ASN A 178 9.97 -23.65 -4.70
CA ASN A 178 9.00 -24.07 -5.71
C ASN A 178 9.05 -23.15 -6.92
N LYS A 179 8.47 -23.60 -8.04
CA LYS A 179 8.28 -22.74 -9.20
C LYS A 179 7.35 -21.59 -8.85
N GLU A 180 7.47 -20.48 -9.56
CA GLU A 180 6.59 -19.32 -9.33
C GLU A 180 5.12 -19.70 -9.57
N GLN A 181 4.83 -20.45 -10.64
CA GLN A 181 3.48 -20.96 -10.91
C GLN A 181 2.90 -21.76 -9.73
N GLU A 182 3.69 -22.66 -9.13
CA GLU A 182 3.27 -23.48 -7.99
C GLU A 182 2.98 -22.64 -6.75
N THR A 183 3.72 -21.55 -6.57
CA THR A 183 3.49 -20.60 -5.46
C THR A 183 2.16 -19.88 -5.64
N TRP A 184 1.86 -19.38 -6.84
CA TRP A 184 0.57 -18.75 -7.15
C TRP A 184 -0.61 -19.73 -7.08
N ASP A 185 -0.44 -20.96 -7.58
CA ASP A 185 -1.45 -22.01 -7.47
C ASP A 185 -1.73 -22.36 -6.00
N PHE A 186 -0.71 -22.40 -5.15
CA PHE A 186 -0.87 -22.61 -3.71
C PHE A 186 -1.66 -21.47 -3.06
N ILE A 187 -1.30 -20.21 -3.33
CA ILE A 187 -2.05 -19.04 -2.85
C ILE A 187 -3.52 -19.14 -3.23
N GLY A 188 -3.81 -19.44 -4.51
CA GLY A 188 -5.19 -19.61 -4.99
C GLY A 188 -5.95 -20.70 -4.23
N SER A 189 -5.32 -21.84 -3.98
CA SER A 189 -5.94 -22.96 -3.25
C SER A 189 -6.21 -22.65 -1.77
N GLU A 190 -5.32 -21.93 -1.10
CA GLU A 190 -5.51 -21.51 0.29
C GLU A 190 -6.66 -20.51 0.42
N LEU A 191 -6.82 -19.61 -0.55
CA LEU A 191 -7.93 -18.66 -0.58
C LEU A 191 -9.28 -19.35 -0.87
N ASP A 192 -9.28 -20.43 -1.66
CA ASP A 192 -10.48 -21.26 -1.84
C ASP A 192 -10.89 -21.94 -0.54
N LEU A 193 -9.94 -22.48 0.23
CA LEU A 193 -10.22 -23.04 1.56
C LEU A 193 -10.75 -21.96 2.51
N GLY A 194 -10.13 -20.79 2.55
CA GLY A 194 -10.61 -19.64 3.32
C GLY A 194 -12.05 -19.25 2.95
N TYR A 195 -12.37 -19.17 1.67
CA TYR A 195 -13.72 -18.84 1.19
C TYR A 195 -14.77 -19.90 1.56
N GLN A 196 -14.40 -21.19 1.55
CA GLN A 196 -15.29 -22.29 1.88
C GLN A 196 -15.60 -22.38 3.39
N MET A 197 -14.64 -22.01 4.23
CA MET A 197 -14.69 -22.27 5.67
C MET A 197 -15.04 -21.04 6.52
N MET A 198 -14.71 -19.83 6.06
CA MET A 198 -15.01 -18.59 6.81
C MET A 198 -16.49 -18.19 6.73
N PRO A 199 -17.03 -17.50 7.76
CA PRO A 199 -18.36 -16.91 7.72
C PRO A 199 -18.45 -15.74 6.72
N GLU A 200 -19.68 -15.35 6.37
CA GLU A 200 -19.98 -14.18 5.53
C GLU A 200 -19.62 -12.85 6.20
N THR A 201 -19.70 -12.80 7.53
CA THR A 201 -19.41 -11.59 8.33
C THR A 201 -18.36 -11.90 9.39
N SER A 202 -17.61 -10.86 9.77
CA SER A 202 -16.54 -10.93 10.77
C SER A 202 -16.47 -9.61 11.54
N ASP A 203 -15.76 -9.61 12.66
CA ASP A 203 -15.40 -8.37 13.35
C ASP A 203 -14.59 -7.46 12.41
N ALA A 204 -14.74 -6.15 12.56
CA ALA A 204 -14.00 -5.19 11.75
C ALA A 204 -12.48 -5.44 11.84
N GLY A 205 -11.82 -5.47 10.68
CA GLY A 205 -10.39 -5.78 10.57
C GLY A 205 -10.03 -7.27 10.55
N ARG A 206 -10.98 -8.19 10.79
CA ARG A 206 -10.78 -9.63 10.59
C ARG A 206 -11.34 -10.05 9.23
N ALA A 207 -10.72 -11.05 8.61
CA ALA A 207 -11.15 -11.56 7.33
C ALA A 207 -12.48 -12.33 7.45
N ASN A 208 -13.37 -12.12 6.49
CA ASN A 208 -14.50 -12.98 6.21
C ASN A 208 -14.22 -13.76 4.91
N LYS A 209 -15.14 -14.65 4.49
CA LYS A 209 -14.97 -15.39 3.22
C LYS A 209 -14.78 -14.47 2.02
N TYR A 210 -15.41 -13.31 1.99
CA TYR A 210 -15.29 -12.39 0.86
C TYR A 210 -13.94 -11.67 0.82
N ALA A 211 -13.27 -11.48 1.96
CA ALA A 211 -11.87 -11.03 1.98
C ALA A 211 -10.95 -12.05 1.28
N ALA A 212 -11.18 -13.35 1.48
CA ALA A 212 -10.42 -14.39 0.77
C ALA A 212 -10.66 -14.34 -0.74
N ILE A 213 -11.91 -14.23 -1.20
CA ILE A 213 -12.19 -14.20 -2.64
C ILE A 213 -11.76 -12.87 -3.30
N ALA A 214 -11.80 -11.76 -2.56
CA ALA A 214 -11.23 -10.48 -3.00
C ALA A 214 -9.71 -10.55 -3.18
N LEU A 215 -8.99 -11.11 -2.20
CA LEU A 215 -7.55 -11.34 -2.33
C LEU A 215 -7.24 -12.32 -3.46
N LYS A 216 -8.08 -13.34 -3.69
CA LYS A 216 -7.92 -14.28 -4.82
C LYS A 216 -8.03 -13.55 -6.15
N SER A 217 -8.99 -12.64 -6.29
CA SER A 217 -9.11 -11.81 -7.50
C SER A 217 -7.81 -11.04 -7.78
N ARG A 218 -7.25 -10.36 -6.77
CA ARG A 218 -5.98 -9.63 -6.89
C ARG A 218 -4.81 -10.58 -7.21
N ALA A 219 -4.65 -11.66 -6.45
CA ALA A 219 -3.53 -12.59 -6.59
C ALA A 219 -3.52 -13.29 -7.97
N MET A 220 -4.68 -13.75 -8.44
CA MET A 220 -4.79 -14.39 -9.75
C MET A 220 -4.56 -13.41 -10.88
N LEU A 221 -4.95 -12.13 -10.72
CA LEU A 221 -4.64 -11.10 -11.71
C LEU A 221 -3.13 -10.85 -11.83
N TYR A 222 -2.38 -10.89 -10.71
CA TYR A 222 -0.92 -10.82 -10.72
C TYR A 222 -0.33 -12.02 -11.48
N ALA A 223 -0.71 -13.24 -11.12
CA ALA A 223 -0.25 -14.45 -11.80
C ALA A 223 -0.55 -14.43 -13.31
N ALA A 224 -1.76 -13.99 -13.70
CA ALA A 224 -2.15 -13.87 -15.11
C ALA A 224 -1.29 -12.87 -15.88
N CYS A 225 -1.04 -11.70 -15.28
CA CYS A 225 -0.20 -10.68 -15.88
C CYS A 225 1.26 -11.12 -15.98
N ILE A 226 1.77 -11.84 -14.97
CA ILE A 226 3.12 -12.41 -15.01
C ILE A 226 3.23 -13.47 -16.11
N ALA A 227 2.22 -14.33 -16.28
CA ALA A 227 2.17 -15.31 -17.36
C ALA A 227 2.18 -14.63 -18.75
N LYS A 228 1.32 -13.62 -18.95
CA LYS A 228 1.16 -12.95 -20.25
C LYS A 228 2.28 -11.95 -20.57
N TYR A 229 2.55 -11.03 -19.66
CA TYR A 229 3.48 -9.91 -19.88
C TYR A 229 4.91 -10.30 -19.51
N GLY A 230 5.07 -11.12 -18.48
CA GLY A 230 6.37 -11.67 -18.07
C GLY A 230 6.96 -12.69 -19.04
N SER A 231 6.17 -13.19 -20.00
CA SER A 231 6.73 -13.95 -21.13
C SER A 231 7.31 -13.06 -22.23
N VAL A 232 6.99 -11.76 -22.24
CA VAL A 232 7.42 -10.80 -23.27
C VAL A 232 8.58 -9.94 -22.79
N ASN A 233 8.46 -9.35 -21.59
CA ASN A 233 9.51 -8.53 -21.00
C ASN A 233 10.01 -9.15 -19.69
N PHE A 234 11.20 -9.76 -19.75
CA PHE A 234 11.82 -10.49 -18.65
C PHE A 234 13.35 -10.32 -18.64
N VAL A 235 13.97 -10.82 -17.58
CA VAL A 235 15.42 -11.01 -17.46
C VAL A 235 15.68 -12.51 -17.49
N ASP A 236 16.56 -12.96 -18.39
CA ASP A 236 16.94 -14.37 -18.49
C ASP A 236 17.97 -14.76 -17.43
N GLY A 237 18.11 -16.05 -17.15
CA GLY A 237 19.08 -16.58 -16.20
C GLY A 237 18.65 -17.90 -15.56
N PRO A 238 19.51 -18.51 -14.71
CA PRO A 238 19.28 -19.84 -14.16
C PRO A 238 17.95 -19.98 -13.40
N ALA A 239 17.55 -18.96 -12.61
CA ALA A 239 16.25 -18.96 -11.92
C ALA A 239 15.07 -18.93 -12.90
N ARG A 240 15.19 -18.23 -14.02
CA ARG A 240 14.16 -18.20 -15.08
C ARG A 240 14.06 -19.57 -15.76
N SER A 241 15.20 -20.17 -16.14
CA SER A 241 15.24 -21.50 -16.77
C SER A 241 14.68 -22.59 -15.86
N ALA A 242 14.86 -22.47 -14.54
CA ALA A 242 14.30 -23.38 -13.55
C ALA A 242 12.80 -23.14 -13.25
N GLY A 243 12.20 -22.07 -13.79
CA GLY A 243 10.81 -21.69 -13.51
C GLY A 243 10.60 -21.08 -12.12
N LEU A 244 11.67 -20.68 -11.44
CA LEU A 244 11.62 -20.00 -10.15
C LEU A 244 11.18 -18.54 -10.30
N VAL A 245 11.32 -17.96 -11.50
CA VAL A 245 10.72 -16.68 -11.86
C VAL A 245 10.00 -16.74 -13.21
N GLY A 246 8.86 -16.07 -13.24
CA GLY A 246 7.84 -16.01 -14.28
C GLY A 246 7.05 -17.30 -14.46
N ILE A 247 5.96 -17.20 -15.23
CA ILE A 247 4.97 -18.26 -15.43
C ILE A 247 4.87 -18.54 -16.93
N PRO A 248 4.63 -19.79 -17.36
CA PRO A 248 4.40 -20.11 -18.78
C PRO A 248 3.21 -19.32 -19.36
N ALA A 249 3.37 -18.81 -20.59
CA ALA A 249 2.39 -17.91 -21.20
C ALA A 249 1.02 -18.55 -21.45
N ASP A 250 0.99 -19.86 -21.67
CA ASP A 250 -0.24 -20.63 -21.87
C ASP A 250 -1.13 -20.72 -20.62
N GLN A 251 -0.58 -20.40 -19.43
CA GLN A 251 -1.34 -20.33 -18.18
C GLN A 251 -2.11 -19.01 -18.01
N ALA A 252 -1.86 -17.99 -18.84
CA ALA A 252 -2.46 -16.67 -18.67
C ALA A 252 -4.00 -16.72 -18.61
N SER A 253 -4.64 -17.43 -19.53
CA SER A 253 -6.11 -17.54 -19.58
C SER A 253 -6.69 -18.21 -18.33
N LYS A 254 -6.03 -19.24 -17.79
CA LYS A 254 -6.43 -19.90 -16.54
C LYS A 254 -6.49 -18.89 -15.39
N TYR A 255 -5.45 -18.09 -15.22
CA TYR A 255 -5.37 -17.12 -14.12
C TYR A 255 -6.28 -15.91 -14.34
N PHE A 256 -6.44 -15.40 -15.57
CA PHE A 256 -7.42 -14.35 -15.84
C PHE A 256 -8.84 -14.83 -15.55
N GLN A 257 -9.18 -16.07 -15.93
CA GLN A 257 -10.47 -16.65 -15.60
C GLN A 257 -10.68 -16.75 -14.09
N ALA A 258 -9.69 -17.25 -13.34
CA ALA A 258 -9.77 -17.33 -11.88
C ALA A 258 -9.90 -15.95 -11.22
N ALA A 259 -9.22 -14.92 -11.75
CA ALA A 259 -9.33 -13.54 -11.26
C ALA A 259 -10.72 -12.94 -11.51
N TYR A 260 -11.25 -13.18 -12.72
CA TYR A 260 -12.59 -12.76 -13.14
C TYR A 260 -13.68 -13.43 -12.31
N ASP A 261 -13.64 -14.75 -12.16
CA ASP A 261 -14.64 -15.51 -11.40
C ASP A 261 -14.64 -15.10 -9.93
N ALA A 262 -13.45 -14.93 -9.33
CA ALA A 262 -13.31 -14.44 -7.98
C ALA A 262 -13.92 -13.05 -7.82
N ALA A 263 -13.65 -12.11 -8.74
CA ALA A 263 -14.21 -10.77 -8.70
C ALA A 263 -15.74 -10.76 -8.88
N LYS A 264 -16.24 -11.58 -9.81
CA LYS A 264 -17.68 -11.73 -10.09
C LYS A 264 -18.43 -12.28 -8.88
N ALA A 265 -17.82 -13.17 -8.11
CA ALA A 265 -18.41 -13.74 -6.90
C ALA A 265 -18.67 -12.72 -5.76
N LEU A 266 -18.10 -11.51 -5.82
CA LEU A 266 -18.40 -10.42 -4.87
C LEU A 266 -19.59 -9.55 -5.29
N GLU A 267 -20.12 -9.72 -6.50
CA GLU A 267 -21.28 -8.96 -6.98
C GLU A 267 -22.50 -9.24 -6.10
N GLY A 268 -23.18 -8.17 -5.65
CA GLY A 268 -24.34 -8.26 -4.75
C GLY A 268 -23.99 -8.38 -3.26
N HIS A 269 -22.71 -8.53 -2.90
CA HIS A 269 -22.28 -8.59 -1.49
C HIS A 269 -21.66 -7.28 -0.98
N TYR A 270 -21.07 -6.49 -1.88
CA TYR A 270 -20.54 -5.16 -1.60
C TYR A 270 -21.06 -4.15 -2.62
N SER A 271 -20.96 -2.86 -2.31
CA SER A 271 -21.39 -1.79 -3.21
C SER A 271 -20.46 -0.59 -3.15
N LEU A 272 -20.42 0.18 -4.24
CA LEU A 272 -19.67 1.43 -4.27
C LEU A 272 -20.31 2.45 -3.31
N TYR A 273 -19.48 3.17 -2.58
CA TYR A 273 -19.96 4.22 -1.69
C TYR A 273 -20.64 5.35 -2.47
N ASN A 274 -21.91 5.63 -2.15
CA ASN A 274 -22.74 6.64 -2.82
C ASN A 274 -23.77 7.26 -1.86
N ALA A 275 -23.31 7.72 -0.69
CA ALA A 275 -24.17 8.29 0.35
C ALA A 275 -24.34 9.81 0.26
N ASN A 276 -23.51 10.51 -0.52
CA ASN A 276 -23.55 11.96 -0.67
C ASN A 276 -23.78 12.34 -2.15
N SER A 277 -24.66 13.32 -2.39
CA SER A 277 -24.97 13.81 -3.74
C SER A 277 -23.85 14.64 -4.33
N ASP A 278 -23.05 15.34 -3.50
CA ASP A 278 -21.81 15.97 -3.94
C ASP A 278 -20.77 14.87 -4.21
N LYS A 279 -20.41 14.69 -5.48
CA LYS A 279 -19.50 13.64 -5.92
C LYS A 279 -18.08 13.81 -5.38
N VAL A 280 -17.63 15.04 -5.12
CA VAL A 280 -16.32 15.29 -4.50
C VAL A 280 -16.38 14.79 -3.06
N GLN A 281 -17.36 15.25 -2.28
CA GLN A 281 -17.48 14.89 -0.88
C GLN A 281 -17.80 13.40 -0.69
N ASN A 282 -18.63 12.81 -1.55
CA ASN A 282 -18.92 11.37 -1.55
C ASN A 282 -17.65 10.53 -1.68
N TYR A 283 -16.74 10.92 -2.57
CA TYR A 283 -15.49 10.20 -2.77
C TYR A 283 -14.50 10.42 -1.62
N VAL A 284 -14.50 11.60 -0.98
CA VAL A 284 -13.73 11.84 0.25
C VAL A 284 -14.26 10.97 1.40
N ASP A 285 -15.57 10.95 1.61
CA ASP A 285 -16.22 10.24 2.71
C ASP A 285 -16.02 8.72 2.62
N LEU A 286 -15.89 8.15 1.42
CA LEU A 286 -15.54 6.73 1.21
C LEU A 286 -14.35 6.29 2.08
N PHE A 287 -13.30 7.10 2.18
CA PHE A 287 -12.07 6.77 2.88
C PHE A 287 -12.08 7.10 4.38
N LEU A 288 -13.08 7.86 4.84
CA LEU A 288 -13.17 8.34 6.23
C LEU A 288 -14.33 7.72 7.01
N LYS A 289 -15.32 7.13 6.32
CA LYS A 289 -16.45 6.44 6.96
C LYS A 289 -16.10 4.96 7.12
N SER A 290 -15.83 4.56 8.37
CA SER A 290 -15.49 3.17 8.73
C SER A 290 -16.56 2.14 8.30
N GLY A 291 -17.83 2.52 8.28
CA GLY A 291 -18.96 1.69 7.82
C GLY A 291 -19.26 1.73 6.32
N SER A 292 -18.30 2.17 5.47
CA SER A 292 -18.48 2.14 4.03
C SER A 292 -18.79 0.72 3.53
N PRO A 293 -19.85 0.51 2.73
CA PRO A 293 -20.15 -0.80 2.14
C PRO A 293 -19.16 -1.22 1.05
N GLU A 294 -18.15 -0.37 0.77
CA GLU A 294 -17.06 -0.68 -0.16
C GLU A 294 -15.90 -1.40 0.54
N ASN A 295 -15.81 -1.32 1.87
CA ASN A 295 -14.72 -1.90 2.65
C ASN A 295 -14.87 -3.43 2.73
N ILE A 296 -13.92 -4.17 2.16
CA ILE A 296 -13.89 -5.64 2.23
C ILE A 296 -12.91 -6.11 3.30
N PHE A 297 -11.71 -5.53 3.32
CA PHE A 297 -10.68 -5.83 4.32
C PHE A 297 -9.91 -4.56 4.67
N ILE A 298 -9.80 -4.26 5.97
CA ILE A 298 -9.22 -3.00 6.47
C ILE A 298 -8.22 -3.29 7.58
N LYS A 299 -7.24 -2.39 7.74
CA LYS A 299 -6.38 -2.33 8.92
C LYS A 299 -6.77 -1.14 9.79
N GLN A 300 -7.06 -1.40 11.05
CA GLN A 300 -7.55 -0.40 11.99
C GLN A 300 -6.40 0.26 12.77
N TYR A 301 -6.63 1.51 13.16
CA TYR A 301 -5.67 2.36 13.87
C TYR A 301 -6.32 2.95 15.11
N SER A 302 -5.55 3.08 16.19
CA SER A 302 -6.02 3.66 17.44
C SER A 302 -4.89 4.36 18.18
N ILE A 303 -5.18 5.57 18.68
CA ILE A 303 -4.29 6.31 19.58
C ILE A 303 -4.19 5.57 20.91
N ALA A 304 -5.31 5.05 21.43
CA ALA A 304 -5.36 4.35 22.71
C ALA A 304 -4.48 3.09 22.72
N ASN A 305 -4.42 2.38 21.59
CA ASN A 305 -3.61 1.18 21.43
C ASN A 305 -2.20 1.46 20.87
N GLN A 306 -1.80 2.74 20.76
CA GLN A 306 -0.51 3.17 20.21
C GLN A 306 -0.22 2.67 18.78
N THR A 307 -1.27 2.35 18.02
CA THR A 307 -1.13 1.91 16.62
C THR A 307 -1.29 3.04 15.63
N ALA A 308 -1.86 4.19 16.04
CA ALA A 308 -2.12 5.38 15.22
C ALA A 308 -0.97 5.76 14.25
N HIS A 309 -1.35 6.36 13.11
CA HIS A 309 -0.44 6.77 12.03
C HIS A 309 -0.38 8.31 11.91
N SER A 310 0.37 8.82 10.94
CA SER A 310 0.67 10.26 10.79
C SER A 310 0.10 10.90 9.52
N TRP A 311 -0.84 10.24 8.81
CA TRP A 311 -1.25 10.66 7.46
C TRP A 311 -1.78 12.09 7.40
N ASP A 312 -2.65 12.48 8.32
CA ASP A 312 -3.19 13.86 8.37
C ASP A 312 -2.10 14.91 8.52
N ALA A 313 -1.06 14.56 9.28
CA ALA A 313 0.05 15.42 9.65
C ALA A 313 1.09 15.52 8.51
N THR A 314 1.31 14.45 7.75
CA THR A 314 2.31 14.36 6.68
C THR A 314 1.80 14.71 5.29
N MET A 315 0.47 14.84 5.13
CA MET A 315 -0.17 15.23 3.86
C MET A 315 -0.69 16.68 3.88
N SER A 316 -0.61 17.36 5.02
CA SER A 316 -1.08 18.74 5.20
C SER A 316 0.11 19.70 5.41
N PRO A 317 0.11 20.91 4.82
CA PRO A 317 1.19 21.89 4.99
C PRO A 317 1.28 22.39 6.43
N ARG A 318 2.45 22.91 6.84
CA ARG A 318 2.70 23.40 8.22
C ARG A 318 1.63 24.36 8.72
N TYR A 319 1.15 25.23 7.84
CA TYR A 319 0.12 26.22 8.13
C TYR A 319 -1.21 25.60 8.60
N MET A 320 -1.46 24.33 8.29
CA MET A 320 -2.72 23.61 8.52
C MET A 320 -2.59 22.44 9.52
N THR A 321 -1.49 22.36 10.26
CA THR A 321 -1.23 21.34 11.28
C THR A 321 -0.93 21.97 12.64
N ALA A 322 -0.85 21.17 13.69
CA ALA A 322 -0.37 21.60 15.01
C ALA A 322 1.17 21.67 15.02
N ASN A 323 1.83 20.58 14.64
CA ASN A 323 3.28 20.48 14.67
C ASN A 323 3.88 19.50 13.65
N ALA A 324 3.39 19.51 12.40
CA ALA A 324 3.88 18.62 11.35
C ALA A 324 3.96 19.31 9.99
N LEU A 325 4.63 18.68 9.03
CA LEU A 325 4.94 19.21 7.71
C LEU A 325 4.42 18.28 6.63
N SER A 326 3.90 18.83 5.54
CA SER A 326 3.59 18.02 4.37
C SER A 326 4.87 17.47 3.80
N ARG A 327 4.87 16.22 3.34
CA ARG A 327 6.06 15.62 2.73
C ARG A 327 5.77 14.78 1.49
N SER A 328 4.55 14.86 0.97
CA SER A 328 4.15 14.28 -0.31
C SER A 328 3.47 15.34 -1.16
N TYR A 329 3.92 15.44 -2.42
CA TYR A 329 3.49 16.46 -3.36
C TYR A 329 3.13 15.80 -4.70
N PRO A 330 1.83 15.64 -5.03
CA PRO A 330 1.38 15.01 -6.27
C PRO A 330 1.99 15.68 -7.51
N THR A 331 2.34 14.91 -8.52
CA THR A 331 2.88 15.44 -9.79
C THR A 331 1.77 15.89 -10.73
N LEU A 332 2.09 16.83 -11.63
CA LEU A 332 1.18 17.24 -12.69
C LEU A 332 0.88 16.08 -13.65
N ASP A 333 1.85 15.20 -13.89
CA ASP A 333 1.68 14.01 -14.73
C ASP A 333 0.61 13.06 -14.19
N LEU A 334 0.52 12.89 -12.86
CA LEU A 334 -0.61 12.18 -12.23
C LEU A 334 -1.92 12.95 -12.46
N VAL A 335 -1.95 14.25 -12.19
CA VAL A 335 -3.15 15.09 -12.37
C VAL A 335 -3.69 15.04 -13.80
N GLN A 336 -2.80 14.97 -14.81
CA GLN A 336 -3.20 14.96 -16.21
C GLN A 336 -3.78 13.63 -16.70
N LEU A 337 -3.81 12.57 -15.87
CA LEU A 337 -4.57 11.35 -16.19
C LEU A 337 -6.06 11.61 -16.35
N TRP A 338 -6.59 12.59 -15.61
CA TRP A 338 -7.97 13.04 -15.71
C TRP A 338 -8.23 13.97 -16.91
N GLY A 339 -7.18 14.32 -17.65
CA GLY A 339 -7.23 15.25 -18.77
C GLY A 339 -6.31 16.46 -18.58
N ASN A 340 -6.04 17.17 -19.68
CA ASN A 340 -5.24 18.38 -19.64
C ASN A 340 -5.95 19.49 -18.86
N LEU A 341 -5.19 20.20 -18.03
CA LEU A 341 -5.71 21.36 -17.32
C LEU A 341 -5.83 22.56 -18.27
N PRO A 342 -6.91 23.36 -18.20
CA PRO A 342 -7.15 24.47 -19.12
C PRO A 342 -6.36 25.73 -18.73
N VAL A 343 -5.02 25.62 -18.69
CA VAL A 343 -4.09 26.66 -18.20
C VAL A 343 -3.46 27.50 -19.29
N THR A 344 -3.65 27.14 -20.56
CA THR A 344 -3.17 27.87 -21.74
C THR A 344 -4.33 28.15 -22.69
N ASN A 345 -4.28 29.31 -23.35
CA ASN A 345 -5.17 29.62 -24.48
C ASN A 345 -4.70 28.90 -25.76
N ASP A 346 -5.52 28.91 -26.80
CA ASP A 346 -5.22 28.27 -28.09
C ASP A 346 -3.95 28.86 -28.78
N ASP A 347 -3.62 30.12 -28.49
CA ASP A 347 -2.41 30.80 -28.96
C ASP A 347 -1.15 30.45 -28.15
N GLY A 348 -1.27 29.56 -27.16
CA GLY A 348 -0.18 29.12 -26.28
C GLY A 348 0.17 30.11 -25.15
N THR A 349 -0.50 31.25 -25.05
CA THR A 349 -0.32 32.17 -23.92
C THR A 349 -0.95 31.58 -22.64
N PRO A 350 -0.39 31.84 -21.44
CA PRO A 350 -1.01 31.40 -20.20
C PRO A 350 -2.40 32.03 -20.02
N LYS A 351 -3.38 31.24 -19.63
CA LYS A 351 -4.72 31.74 -19.31
C LYS A 351 -4.67 32.56 -18.02
N ARG A 352 -5.40 33.68 -17.99
CA ARG A 352 -5.49 34.59 -16.83
C ARG A 352 -6.69 34.20 -15.98
N PHE A 353 -6.46 34.03 -14.68
CA PHE A 353 -7.47 33.68 -13.69
C PHE A 353 -7.65 34.81 -12.67
N ASN A 354 -8.87 35.01 -12.16
CA ASN A 354 -9.13 36.00 -11.12
C ASN A 354 -8.73 35.47 -9.75
N SER A 355 -8.98 34.19 -9.54
CA SER A 355 -8.59 33.43 -8.36
C SER A 355 -7.88 32.15 -8.78
N ARG A 356 -7.02 31.64 -7.90
CA ARG A 356 -6.40 30.33 -8.10
C ARG A 356 -7.42 29.19 -8.12
N ALA A 357 -8.53 29.35 -7.38
CA ALA A 357 -9.61 28.37 -7.33
C ALA A 357 -10.34 28.20 -8.67
N ASP A 358 -10.29 29.20 -9.56
CA ASP A 358 -10.95 29.17 -10.87
C ASP A 358 -10.44 28.02 -11.75
N LEU A 359 -9.22 27.52 -11.50
CA LEU A 359 -8.64 26.36 -12.19
C LEU A 359 -9.46 25.07 -12.02
N MET A 360 -10.17 24.92 -10.90
CA MET A 360 -10.91 23.70 -10.58
C MET A 360 -12.22 23.55 -11.35
N GLN A 361 -12.68 24.60 -12.03
CA GLN A 361 -13.96 24.59 -12.72
C GLN A 361 -13.96 23.55 -13.85
N GLY A 362 -14.92 22.63 -13.79
CA GLY A 362 -15.10 21.58 -14.81
C GLY A 362 -14.15 20.38 -14.67
N LEU A 363 -13.30 20.33 -13.63
CA LEU A 363 -12.47 19.16 -13.37
C LEU A 363 -13.31 17.99 -12.80
N GLU A 364 -12.86 16.76 -13.05
CA GLU A 364 -13.54 15.55 -12.56
C GLU A 364 -13.63 15.56 -11.02
N PRO A 365 -14.79 15.24 -10.41
CA PRO A 365 -14.95 15.29 -8.95
C PRO A 365 -13.96 14.41 -8.17
N ARG A 366 -13.62 13.23 -8.70
CA ARG A 366 -12.62 12.35 -8.07
C ARG A 366 -11.22 12.95 -8.05
N LEU A 367 -10.81 13.70 -9.07
CA LEU A 367 -9.53 14.42 -9.05
C LEU A 367 -9.51 15.42 -7.88
N LEU A 368 -10.57 16.21 -7.75
CA LEU A 368 -10.72 17.19 -6.66
C LEU A 368 -10.85 16.54 -5.27
N ALA A 369 -11.33 15.29 -5.20
CA ALA A 369 -11.38 14.51 -3.96
C ALA A 369 -10.04 13.86 -3.61
N THR A 370 -9.18 13.61 -4.61
CA THR A 370 -7.90 12.92 -4.47
C THR A 370 -6.75 13.89 -4.16
N ILE A 371 -6.79 15.10 -4.73
CA ILE A 371 -5.71 16.11 -4.65
C ILE A 371 -6.30 17.46 -4.22
N TYR A 372 -5.61 18.17 -3.32
CA TYR A 372 -5.89 19.57 -3.02
C TYR A 372 -5.28 20.48 -4.10
N PHE A 373 -6.14 21.32 -4.70
CA PHE A 373 -5.76 22.32 -5.70
C PHE A 373 -5.55 23.71 -5.08
N PRO A 374 -4.76 24.58 -5.73
CA PRO A 374 -4.65 25.98 -5.36
C PRO A 374 -6.02 26.65 -5.19
N GLY A 375 -6.25 27.28 -4.04
CA GLY A 375 -7.52 27.94 -3.69
C GLY A 375 -8.55 27.05 -2.99
N THR A 376 -8.30 25.74 -2.83
CA THR A 376 -9.15 24.85 -2.01
C THR A 376 -9.04 25.21 -0.53
N THR A 377 -10.00 24.77 0.30
CA THR A 377 -9.97 24.94 1.76
C THR A 377 -9.87 23.61 2.51
N LEU A 378 -9.12 23.60 3.61
CA LEU A 378 -9.07 22.52 4.60
C LEU A 378 -9.17 23.14 6.00
N ARG A 379 -10.12 22.68 6.83
CA ARG A 379 -10.32 23.14 8.21
C ARG A 379 -10.44 24.68 8.34
N GLY A 380 -11.10 25.31 7.37
CA GLY A 380 -11.29 26.77 7.31
C GLY A 380 -10.09 27.57 6.79
N LEU A 381 -8.98 26.90 6.45
CA LEU A 381 -7.77 27.53 5.90
C LEU A 381 -7.69 27.29 4.39
N THR A 382 -7.24 28.30 3.64
CA THR A 382 -7.09 28.21 2.18
C THR A 382 -5.68 27.76 1.79
N PHE A 383 -5.59 26.88 0.80
CA PHE A 383 -4.35 26.57 0.10
C PHE A 383 -3.97 27.73 -0.83
N ASP A 384 -3.24 28.70 -0.31
CA ASP A 384 -2.79 29.89 -1.02
C ASP A 384 -1.56 29.62 -1.90
N MET A 385 -1.51 28.48 -2.58
CA MET A 385 -0.34 28.07 -3.36
C MET A 385 0.05 29.16 -4.38
N GLN A 386 1.26 29.71 -4.24
CA GLN A 386 1.85 30.69 -5.15
C GLN A 386 3.37 30.57 -5.09
N ARG A 387 4.01 30.43 -6.25
CA ARG A 387 5.46 30.25 -6.38
C ARG A 387 6.22 31.57 -6.41
N GLY A 388 5.61 32.60 -6.97
CA GLY A 388 6.25 33.88 -7.20
C GLY A 388 5.32 34.88 -7.90
N ILE A 389 5.92 36.01 -8.27
CA ILE A 389 5.23 37.12 -8.93
C ILE A 389 5.93 37.44 -10.24
N TYR A 390 5.17 37.61 -11.32
CA TYR A 390 5.64 38.32 -12.51
C TYR A 390 5.15 39.77 -12.42
N PRO A 391 6.02 40.80 -12.50
CA PRO A 391 5.54 42.18 -12.62
C PRO A 391 4.62 42.36 -13.83
N SER A 392 4.99 41.73 -14.95
CA SER A 392 4.18 41.59 -16.18
C SER A 392 4.56 40.29 -16.88
N PHE A 393 3.65 39.74 -17.69
CA PHE A 393 3.91 38.51 -18.43
C PHE A 393 3.53 38.69 -19.91
N SER A 394 4.45 38.35 -20.82
CA SER A 394 4.22 38.37 -22.26
C SER A 394 4.82 37.13 -22.93
N GLY A 395 4.20 36.68 -24.03
CA GLY A 395 4.63 35.50 -24.76
C GLY A 395 3.90 34.22 -24.32
N THR A 396 4.40 33.08 -24.79
CA THR A 396 3.76 31.77 -24.57
C THR A 396 4.29 31.09 -23.32
N ALA A 397 3.47 30.22 -22.72
CA ALA A 397 3.87 29.42 -21.56
C ALA A 397 5.11 28.56 -21.89
N ALA A 398 5.11 27.91 -23.05
CA ALA A 398 6.21 27.05 -23.49
C ALA A 398 7.54 27.82 -23.63
N ALA A 399 7.50 29.02 -24.23
CA ALA A 399 8.70 29.85 -24.37
C ALA A 399 9.25 30.32 -23.01
N GLU A 400 8.37 30.63 -22.06
CA GLU A 400 8.81 31.00 -20.71
C GLU A 400 9.44 29.81 -19.97
N VAL A 401 8.79 28.64 -20.01
CA VAL A 401 9.28 27.44 -19.32
C VAL A 401 10.62 26.97 -19.90
N ALA A 402 10.85 27.16 -21.20
CA ALA A 402 12.12 26.82 -21.85
C ALA A 402 13.31 27.70 -21.43
N LYS A 403 13.07 28.88 -20.84
CA LYS A 403 14.15 29.74 -20.33
C LYS A 403 14.81 29.10 -19.12
N GLN A 404 16.12 29.35 -18.99
CA GLN A 404 16.83 29.08 -17.74
C GLN A 404 16.14 29.82 -16.58
N PRO A 405 15.99 29.20 -15.39
CA PRO A 405 15.26 29.81 -14.27
C PRO A 405 15.74 31.23 -13.93
N ASN A 406 17.06 31.46 -13.94
CA ASN A 406 17.67 32.77 -13.66
C ASN A 406 17.46 33.83 -14.76
N SER A 407 16.97 33.44 -15.94
CA SER A 407 16.67 34.33 -17.06
C SER A 407 15.19 34.73 -17.15
N ARG A 408 14.34 34.20 -16.25
CA ARG A 408 12.91 34.53 -16.19
C ARG A 408 12.70 35.83 -15.43
N SER A 409 11.69 36.59 -15.82
CA SER A 409 11.40 37.92 -15.24
C SER A 409 10.50 37.86 -14.00
N TYR A 410 10.35 36.68 -13.39
CA TYR A 410 9.64 36.55 -12.13
C TYR A 410 10.45 37.13 -10.97
N ILE A 411 9.76 37.27 -9.84
CA ILE A 411 10.30 37.59 -8.53
C ILE A 411 9.96 36.40 -7.64
N LEU A 412 11.00 35.86 -7.01
CA LEU A 412 10.91 34.77 -6.05
C LEU A 412 11.40 35.28 -4.68
N ALA A 413 11.01 34.58 -3.62
CA ALA A 413 11.50 34.81 -2.27
C ALA A 413 12.08 33.53 -1.66
N GLY A 414 12.87 33.69 -0.61
CA GLY A 414 13.39 32.57 0.19
C GLY A 414 12.44 32.15 1.31
N ASP A 415 11.38 32.92 1.58
CA ASP A 415 10.45 32.73 2.69
C ASP A 415 9.03 33.21 2.35
N THR A 416 8.08 32.92 3.24
CA THR A 416 6.67 33.32 3.11
C THR A 416 6.38 34.72 3.66
N LYS A 417 7.36 35.44 4.22
CA LYS A 417 7.17 36.77 4.83
C LYS A 417 7.50 37.91 3.87
N THR A 418 8.29 37.63 2.82
CA THR A 418 8.73 38.62 1.85
C THR A 418 7.58 39.09 0.96
N LEU A 419 7.45 40.42 0.85
CA LEU A 419 6.42 41.08 0.04
C LEU A 419 7.06 41.81 -1.15
N TYR A 420 6.39 41.78 -2.30
CA TYR A 420 6.63 42.67 -3.41
C TYR A 420 5.48 43.68 -3.48
N GLN A 421 5.76 44.94 -3.18
CA GLN A 421 4.76 46.02 -3.17
C GLN A 421 3.49 45.66 -2.38
N GLY A 422 3.67 45.07 -1.18
CA GLY A 422 2.56 44.65 -0.31
C GLY A 422 1.91 43.32 -0.68
N LYS A 423 2.27 42.68 -1.80
CA LYS A 423 1.79 41.35 -2.18
C LYS A 423 2.81 40.29 -1.76
N GLN A 424 2.35 39.25 -1.07
CA GLN A 424 3.18 38.10 -0.71
C GLN A 424 3.74 37.42 -1.96
N ILE A 425 5.05 37.16 -2.00
CA ILE A 425 5.70 36.56 -3.17
C ILE A 425 5.42 35.05 -3.23
N ILE A 426 5.59 34.35 -2.10
CA ILE A 426 5.32 32.92 -1.95
C ILE A 426 4.23 32.71 -0.90
N GLY A 427 3.19 31.95 -1.23
CA GLY A 427 2.10 31.64 -0.30
C GLY A 427 2.51 30.64 0.80
N PHE A 428 1.74 30.58 1.88
CA PHE A 428 1.92 29.66 3.01
C PHE A 428 1.78 28.18 2.65
N THR A 429 1.28 27.87 1.46
CA THR A 429 1.26 26.51 0.91
C THR A 429 1.91 26.45 -0.48
N GLY A 430 2.62 27.49 -0.91
CA GLY A 430 3.14 27.66 -2.28
C GLY A 430 4.41 26.88 -2.59
N PRO A 431 4.75 26.65 -3.88
CA PRO A 431 5.92 25.86 -4.21
C PRO A 431 7.23 26.54 -3.78
N TRP A 432 8.13 25.82 -3.12
CA TRP A 432 9.36 26.39 -2.55
C TRP A 432 10.47 25.35 -2.41
N THR A 433 11.73 25.79 -2.34
CA THR A 433 12.91 24.90 -2.28
C THR A 433 13.70 24.93 -0.98
N GLY A 434 13.51 25.93 -0.12
CA GLY A 434 14.37 26.18 1.04
C GLY A 434 14.06 25.36 2.31
N GLY A 435 13.07 24.45 2.25
CA GLY A 435 12.64 23.62 3.39
C GLY A 435 11.57 22.61 2.96
N ASP A 436 11.00 21.89 3.92
CA ASP A 436 10.00 20.83 3.71
C ASP A 436 8.60 21.22 4.22
N GLU A 437 8.38 22.50 4.54
CA GLU A 437 7.10 23.00 5.04
C GLU A 437 6.06 23.22 3.94
N LEU A 438 6.51 23.30 2.68
CA LEU A 438 5.74 23.73 1.53
C LEU A 438 5.86 22.77 0.34
N THR A 439 4.89 22.81 -0.57
CA THR A 439 4.82 21.94 -1.76
C THR A 439 6.01 22.11 -2.69
N ARG A 440 6.27 21.08 -3.51
CA ARG A 440 7.24 21.13 -4.61
C ARG A 440 6.61 21.17 -5.99
N THR A 441 5.33 20.86 -6.10
CA THR A 441 4.65 20.65 -7.39
C THR A 441 3.42 21.53 -7.59
N GLY A 442 2.98 22.26 -6.56
CA GLY A 442 1.74 23.05 -6.62
C GLY A 442 0.48 22.25 -6.29
N PHE A 443 0.65 21.10 -5.63
CA PHE A 443 -0.43 20.23 -5.18
C PHE A 443 -0.12 19.63 -3.79
N TYR A 444 -1.17 19.14 -3.10
CA TYR A 444 -1.07 18.30 -1.89
C TYR A 444 -2.04 17.12 -2.00
N VAL A 445 -1.75 16.02 -1.29
CA VAL A 445 -2.65 14.87 -1.20
C VAL A 445 -3.90 15.23 -0.38
N ARG A 446 -5.08 14.86 -0.88
CA ARG A 446 -6.36 15.00 -0.16
C ARG A 446 -6.94 13.67 0.31
N LYS A 447 -6.71 12.60 -0.46
CA LYS A 447 -7.21 11.25 -0.13
C LYS A 447 -6.76 10.83 1.27
N TYR A 448 -7.67 10.22 2.04
CA TYR A 448 -7.47 9.84 3.45
C TYR A 448 -7.18 10.97 4.46
N VAL A 449 -7.14 12.25 4.05
CA VAL A 449 -7.00 13.38 5.00
C VAL A 449 -8.35 13.65 5.66
N ASP A 450 -8.40 13.53 6.98
CA ASP A 450 -9.57 13.82 7.79
C ASP A 450 -9.80 15.34 7.84
N TYR A 451 -10.75 15.79 7.02
CA TYR A 451 -11.12 17.19 6.90
C TYR A 451 -11.82 17.75 8.16
N ASN A 452 -12.34 16.90 9.05
CA ASN A 452 -13.01 17.30 10.29
C ASN A 452 -12.07 17.36 11.49
N LYS A 453 -10.85 16.80 11.38
CA LYS A 453 -9.87 16.83 12.46
C LYS A 453 -9.53 18.27 12.84
N PRO A 454 -9.67 18.69 14.11
CA PRO A 454 -9.27 20.03 14.53
C PRO A 454 -7.79 20.28 14.28
N GLN A 455 -7.42 21.44 13.70
CA GLN A 455 -6.02 21.74 13.36
C GLN A 455 -5.05 21.47 14.53
N ALA A 456 -5.42 21.87 15.75
CA ALA A 456 -4.60 21.72 16.95
C ALA A 456 -4.30 20.27 17.35
N THR A 457 -5.00 19.28 16.78
CA THR A 457 -4.76 17.85 17.03
C THR A 457 -4.14 17.11 15.85
N VAL A 458 -3.84 17.84 14.76
CA VAL A 458 -3.16 17.31 13.59
C VAL A 458 -1.66 17.27 13.88
N ASP A 459 -1.23 16.13 14.40
CA ASP A 459 0.15 15.87 14.84
C ASP A 459 0.57 14.44 14.49
N LEU A 460 1.88 14.15 14.59
CA LEU A 460 2.44 12.83 14.31
C LEU A 460 1.82 11.77 15.23
N ASN A 461 1.53 10.61 14.67
CA ASN A 461 0.89 9.48 15.36
C ASN A 461 -0.48 9.81 15.99
N ARG A 462 -1.24 10.74 15.38
CA ARG A 462 -2.60 11.11 15.82
C ARG A 462 -3.70 10.81 14.80
N SER A 463 -3.41 10.09 13.72
CA SER A 463 -4.40 9.66 12.71
C SER A 463 -4.95 8.26 13.06
N GLU A 464 -6.27 8.05 12.92
CA GLU A 464 -6.97 6.82 13.33
C GLU A 464 -7.86 6.22 12.22
N GLN A 465 -7.97 6.90 11.07
CA GLN A 465 -8.68 6.40 9.91
C GLN A 465 -8.08 5.05 9.47
N PRO A 466 -8.92 4.06 9.12
CA PRO A 466 -8.41 2.76 8.71
C PRO A 466 -7.71 2.83 7.35
N TRP A 467 -6.71 1.97 7.14
CA TRP A 467 -6.23 1.67 5.81
C TRP A 467 -7.18 0.66 5.17
N ILE A 468 -7.70 0.95 3.98
CA ILE A 468 -8.54 0.02 3.25
C ILE A 468 -7.63 -0.80 2.33
N ASP A 469 -7.38 -2.06 2.71
CA ASP A 469 -6.51 -2.94 1.91
C ASP A 469 -7.27 -3.55 0.72
N LEU A 470 -8.48 -4.05 0.92
CA LEU A 470 -9.34 -4.55 -0.16
C LEU A 470 -10.66 -3.79 -0.17
N ARG A 471 -11.05 -3.28 -1.34
CA ARG A 471 -12.32 -2.58 -1.52
C ARG A 471 -13.01 -2.91 -2.83
N TYR A 472 -14.34 -2.78 -2.85
CA TYR A 472 -15.13 -3.18 -4.01
C TYR A 472 -14.78 -2.40 -5.28
N GLY A 473 -14.32 -1.15 -5.18
CA GLY A 473 -13.84 -0.42 -6.34
C GLY A 473 -12.63 -1.07 -7.04
N GLU A 474 -11.70 -1.66 -6.28
CA GLU A 474 -10.61 -2.47 -6.84
C GLU A 474 -11.13 -3.75 -7.50
N ILE A 475 -12.13 -4.41 -6.90
CA ILE A 475 -12.71 -5.64 -7.45
C ILE A 475 -13.33 -5.39 -8.83
N LEU A 476 -14.00 -4.26 -9.03
CA LEU A 476 -14.50 -3.86 -10.35
C LEU A 476 -13.38 -3.63 -11.36
N LEU A 477 -12.24 -3.06 -10.93
CA LEU A 477 -11.06 -2.88 -11.78
C LEU A 477 -10.41 -4.23 -12.13
N ASN A 478 -10.28 -5.13 -11.16
CA ASN A 478 -9.74 -6.48 -11.38
C ASN A 478 -10.63 -7.26 -12.37
N ARG A 479 -11.96 -7.18 -12.20
CA ARG A 479 -12.95 -7.75 -13.12
C ARG A 479 -12.83 -7.16 -14.51
N ALA A 480 -12.73 -5.84 -14.63
CA ALA A 480 -12.64 -5.17 -15.93
C ALA A 480 -11.37 -5.55 -16.69
N GLU A 481 -10.23 -5.61 -15.99
CA GLU A 481 -8.96 -6.01 -16.59
C GLU A 481 -9.00 -7.47 -17.04
N ALA A 482 -9.42 -8.39 -16.18
CA ALA A 482 -9.55 -9.80 -16.54
C ALA A 482 -10.57 -10.03 -17.67
N ALA A 483 -11.71 -9.32 -17.65
CA ALA A 483 -12.72 -9.40 -18.70
C ALA A 483 -12.18 -8.93 -20.05
N MET A 484 -11.43 -7.82 -20.10
CA MET A 484 -10.77 -7.37 -21.34
C MET A 484 -9.82 -8.44 -21.89
N GLU A 485 -9.06 -9.06 -21.01
CA GLU A 485 -8.06 -10.08 -21.35
C GLU A 485 -8.67 -11.39 -21.86
N LEU A 486 -9.88 -11.69 -21.39
CA LEU A 486 -10.69 -12.83 -21.83
C LEU A 486 -11.58 -12.52 -23.04
N GLY A 487 -11.47 -11.32 -23.63
CA GLY A 487 -12.26 -10.93 -24.80
C GLY A 487 -13.72 -10.55 -24.49
N ASN A 488 -14.00 -10.09 -23.27
CA ASN A 488 -15.32 -9.63 -22.83
C ASN A 488 -15.34 -8.10 -22.54
N PRO A 489 -15.27 -7.25 -23.58
CA PRO A 489 -15.25 -5.79 -23.41
C PRO A 489 -16.57 -5.24 -22.86
N THR A 490 -17.69 -5.93 -23.04
CA THR A 490 -19.00 -5.50 -22.52
C THR A 490 -19.00 -5.47 -20.99
N ASP A 491 -18.51 -6.53 -20.35
CA ASP A 491 -18.45 -6.60 -18.89
C ASP A 491 -17.39 -5.66 -18.32
N ALA A 492 -16.26 -5.51 -19.02
CA ALA A 492 -15.24 -4.53 -18.67
C ALA A 492 -15.78 -3.10 -18.70
N LEU A 493 -16.48 -2.71 -19.78
CA LEU A 493 -17.09 -1.39 -19.91
C LEU A 493 -18.11 -1.13 -18.80
N SER A 494 -18.96 -2.13 -18.49
CA SER A 494 -19.94 -2.04 -17.41
C SER A 494 -19.28 -1.81 -16.05
N SER A 495 -18.24 -2.59 -15.73
CA SER A 495 -17.51 -2.49 -14.47
C SER A 495 -16.82 -1.13 -14.31
N ILE A 496 -16.17 -0.63 -15.37
CA ILE A 496 -15.55 0.70 -15.39
C ILE A 496 -16.59 1.81 -15.27
N ASN A 497 -17.71 1.73 -15.99
CA ASN A 497 -18.73 2.78 -15.95
C ASN A 497 -19.47 2.86 -14.61
N GLN A 498 -19.50 1.78 -13.81
CA GLN A 498 -19.97 1.86 -12.42
C GLN A 498 -19.07 2.78 -11.58
N LEU A 499 -17.75 2.63 -11.67
CA LEU A 499 -16.77 3.50 -10.99
C LEU A 499 -16.89 4.94 -11.47
N ARG A 500 -16.94 5.14 -12.79
CA ARG A 500 -17.05 6.48 -13.40
C ARG A 500 -18.34 7.17 -12.99
N THR A 501 -19.47 6.46 -12.94
CA THR A 501 -20.74 6.98 -12.42
C THR A 501 -20.62 7.42 -10.96
N ARG A 502 -20.01 6.59 -10.10
CA ARG A 502 -19.79 6.95 -8.69
C ARG A 502 -18.91 8.19 -8.56
N ALA A 503 -17.83 8.26 -9.33
CA ALA A 503 -16.86 9.35 -9.32
C ALA A 503 -17.39 10.66 -9.96
N GLY A 504 -18.55 10.64 -10.61
CA GLY A 504 -19.06 11.79 -11.36
C GLY A 504 -18.25 12.08 -12.64
N ALA A 505 -17.61 11.05 -13.19
CA ALA A 505 -16.81 11.12 -14.40
C ALA A 505 -17.68 10.87 -15.66
N THR A 506 -17.25 11.41 -16.81
CA THR A 506 -17.91 11.16 -18.10
C THR A 506 -17.84 9.68 -18.47
N LEU A 507 -18.96 9.01 -18.73
CA LEU A 507 -18.96 7.59 -19.06
C LEU A 507 -18.25 7.30 -20.38
N TYR A 508 -17.60 6.16 -20.47
CA TYR A 508 -17.03 5.68 -21.72
C TYR A 508 -18.11 5.05 -22.60
N SER A 509 -18.04 5.31 -23.91
CA SER A 509 -18.85 4.64 -24.93
C SER A 509 -18.22 3.35 -25.44
N SER A 510 -16.89 3.23 -25.32
CA SER A 510 -16.11 2.05 -25.67
C SER A 510 -14.92 1.90 -24.72
N ILE A 511 -14.47 0.66 -24.53
CA ILE A 511 -13.37 0.33 -23.63
C ILE A 511 -12.23 -0.35 -24.39
N ASP A 512 -11.01 -0.11 -23.93
CA ASP A 512 -9.79 -0.80 -24.31
C ASP A 512 -8.93 -0.99 -23.05
N LEU A 513 -7.85 -1.77 -23.15
CA LEU A 513 -7.00 -2.05 -21.99
C LEU A 513 -6.32 -0.77 -21.45
N THR A 514 -5.99 0.20 -22.31
CA THR A 514 -5.39 1.47 -21.88
C THR A 514 -6.36 2.26 -20.99
N LYS A 515 -7.64 2.35 -21.35
CA LYS A 515 -8.67 2.98 -20.53
C LYS A 515 -8.88 2.24 -19.20
N VAL A 516 -8.86 0.91 -19.19
CA VAL A 516 -8.94 0.12 -17.94
C VAL A 516 -7.77 0.43 -17.02
N ARG A 517 -6.54 0.45 -17.56
CA ARG A 517 -5.32 0.75 -16.79
C ARG A 517 -5.29 2.19 -16.29
N ASN A 518 -5.72 3.15 -17.10
CA ASN A 518 -5.81 4.55 -16.69
C ASN A 518 -6.87 4.74 -15.59
N GLU A 519 -8.04 4.11 -15.74
CA GLU A 519 -9.08 4.14 -14.69
C GLU A 519 -8.55 3.54 -13.39
N ARG A 520 -7.82 2.41 -13.46
CA ARG A 520 -7.18 1.78 -12.31
C ARG A 520 -6.23 2.74 -11.60
N ARG A 521 -5.37 3.43 -12.35
CA ARG A 521 -4.41 4.39 -11.81
C ARG A 521 -5.10 5.60 -11.17
N MET A 522 -6.13 6.15 -11.81
CA MET A 522 -6.91 7.27 -11.24
C MET A 522 -7.66 6.86 -9.97
N GLU A 523 -8.30 5.69 -9.98
CA GLU A 523 -9.14 5.22 -8.88
C GLU A 523 -8.32 4.79 -7.66
N LEU A 524 -7.16 4.16 -7.87
CA LEU A 524 -6.29 3.62 -6.82
C LEU A 524 -5.08 4.51 -6.49
N ALA A 525 -5.08 5.76 -6.94
CA ALA A 525 -4.04 6.74 -6.60
C ALA A 525 -3.86 6.82 -5.07
N PHE A 526 -2.61 6.77 -4.61
CA PHE A 526 -2.19 6.75 -3.20
C PHE A 526 -2.67 5.54 -2.37
N GLU A 527 -3.01 4.42 -3.00
CA GLU A 527 -3.39 3.16 -2.33
C GLU A 527 -2.33 2.04 -2.48
N ASN A 528 -1.08 2.39 -2.80
CA ASN A 528 0.06 1.45 -2.96
C ASN A 528 -0.22 0.31 -3.96
N GLN A 529 -0.73 0.65 -5.14
CA GLN A 529 -1.06 -0.32 -6.20
C GLN A 529 -0.26 -0.11 -7.49
N TYR A 530 -0.05 1.14 -7.91
CA TYR A 530 0.44 1.40 -9.27
C TYR A 530 1.89 0.92 -9.49
N TYR A 531 2.74 0.91 -8.45
CA TYR A 531 4.07 0.30 -8.51
C TYR A 531 3.98 -1.20 -8.87
N TRP A 532 3.11 -1.93 -8.20
CA TRP A 532 2.89 -3.34 -8.50
C TRP A 532 2.17 -3.57 -9.83
N ASP A 533 1.30 -2.67 -10.25
CA ASP A 533 0.69 -2.70 -11.58
C ASP A 533 1.75 -2.57 -12.68
N LEU A 534 2.68 -1.62 -12.56
CA LEU A 534 3.83 -1.50 -13.46
C LEU A 534 4.70 -2.77 -13.46
N LYS A 535 4.90 -3.40 -12.30
CA LYS A 535 5.65 -4.65 -12.17
C LYS A 535 4.95 -5.81 -12.87
N ARG A 536 3.67 -6.05 -12.60
CA ARG A 536 2.92 -7.18 -13.18
C ARG A 536 2.64 -7.00 -14.67
N TRP A 537 2.46 -5.77 -15.15
CA TRP A 537 2.36 -5.45 -16.58
C TRP A 537 3.69 -5.47 -17.31
N ARG A 538 4.81 -5.58 -16.60
CA ARG A 538 6.17 -5.52 -17.14
C ARG A 538 6.44 -4.25 -17.94
N THR A 539 6.01 -3.11 -17.39
CA THR A 539 6.22 -1.78 -17.99
C THR A 539 7.00 -0.83 -17.10
N ALA A 540 7.40 -1.22 -15.89
CA ALA A 540 8.13 -0.36 -14.95
C ALA A 540 9.43 0.18 -15.55
N ASP A 541 10.24 -0.67 -16.19
CA ASP A 541 11.50 -0.28 -16.83
C ASP A 541 11.32 0.63 -18.04
N VAL A 542 10.14 0.63 -18.65
CA VAL A 542 9.83 1.48 -19.81
C VAL A 542 9.25 2.82 -19.37
N VAL A 543 8.29 2.79 -18.44
CA VAL A 543 7.59 3.98 -17.93
C VAL A 543 8.53 4.85 -17.11
N LEU A 544 9.45 4.24 -16.38
CA LEU A 544 10.39 4.92 -15.52
C LEU A 544 11.78 5.02 -16.15
N ASP A 545 11.99 4.82 -17.46
CA ASP A 545 13.32 5.00 -18.04
C ASP A 545 13.71 6.48 -18.09
N ARG A 546 14.61 6.91 -17.20
CA ARG A 546 15.08 8.31 -17.07
C ARG A 546 13.92 9.30 -17.00
N ALA A 547 12.83 8.90 -16.31
CA ALA A 547 11.60 9.68 -16.27
C ALA A 547 11.77 10.93 -15.41
N HIS A 548 11.19 12.04 -15.88
CA HIS A 548 11.12 13.31 -15.17
C HIS A 548 9.67 13.76 -15.09
N PHE A 549 9.28 14.28 -13.93
CA PHE A 549 7.91 14.70 -13.66
C PHE A 549 7.80 16.22 -13.48
N LYS A 550 6.60 16.73 -13.68
CA LYS A 550 6.28 18.15 -13.64
C LYS A 550 5.45 18.52 -12.41
N GLY A 551 5.49 19.80 -12.07
CA GLY A 551 4.50 20.46 -11.23
C GLY A 551 3.72 21.52 -12.01
N LEU A 552 2.64 21.99 -11.42
CA LEU A 552 1.90 23.16 -11.90
C LEU A 552 2.15 24.34 -10.96
N MET A 553 2.95 25.30 -11.40
CA MET A 553 3.40 26.42 -10.59
C MET A 553 2.45 27.61 -10.74
N PRO A 554 1.72 28.03 -9.69
CA PRO A 554 0.87 29.21 -9.75
C PRO A 554 1.70 30.48 -9.54
N TYR A 555 1.54 31.47 -10.42
CA TYR A 555 2.16 32.79 -10.28
C TYR A 555 1.11 33.89 -10.29
N TYR A 556 1.41 34.99 -9.63
CA TYR A 556 0.61 36.21 -9.70
C TYR A 556 1.24 37.19 -10.68
N VAL A 557 0.47 37.68 -11.65
CA VAL A 557 0.88 38.70 -12.61
C VAL A 557 0.43 40.06 -12.08
N PHE A 558 1.39 40.83 -11.56
CA PHE A 558 1.14 41.98 -10.69
C PHE A 558 0.36 43.09 -11.38
N ASN A 559 0.82 43.54 -12.57
CA ASN A 559 0.19 44.64 -13.30
C ASN A 559 -1.19 44.29 -13.87
N GLU A 560 -1.53 43.01 -13.97
CA GLU A 560 -2.84 42.56 -14.46
C GLU A 560 -3.82 42.25 -13.33
N ASN A 561 -3.35 42.10 -12.08
CA ASN A 561 -4.10 41.53 -10.96
C ASN A 561 -4.74 40.18 -11.34
N LYS A 562 -3.94 39.30 -11.93
CA LYS A 562 -4.37 37.96 -12.38
C LYS A 562 -3.40 36.89 -11.91
N TYR A 563 -3.87 35.65 -11.93
CA TYR A 563 -3.05 34.47 -11.76
C TYR A 563 -2.82 33.78 -13.11
N ILE A 564 -1.64 33.17 -13.25
CA ILE A 564 -1.32 32.24 -14.33
C ILE A 564 -0.75 30.96 -13.71
N PHE A 565 -0.80 29.86 -14.46
CA PHE A 565 -0.24 28.58 -14.06
C PHE A 565 0.71 28.10 -15.14
N LEU A 566 1.93 27.71 -14.74
CA LEU A 566 2.94 27.20 -15.66
C LEU A 566 3.25 25.75 -15.31
N ALA A 567 3.18 24.86 -16.31
CA ALA A 567 3.65 23.48 -16.18
C ALA A 567 5.17 23.47 -16.26
N GLU A 568 5.85 23.26 -15.14
CA GLU A 568 7.30 23.31 -15.02
C GLU A 568 7.83 21.94 -14.58
N PRO A 569 9.09 21.58 -14.88
CA PRO A 569 9.74 20.48 -14.18
C PRO A 569 9.56 20.64 -12.66
N GLU A 570 9.38 19.54 -11.94
CA GLU A 570 9.38 19.60 -10.48
C GLU A 570 10.69 20.27 -10.00
N LEU A 571 10.65 20.98 -8.88
CA LEU A 571 11.71 21.94 -8.52
C LEU A 571 13.12 21.35 -8.36
N PHE A 572 13.26 20.04 -8.15
CA PHE A 572 14.54 19.34 -8.14
C PHE A 572 14.83 18.53 -9.41
N ASN A 573 13.89 18.49 -10.36
CA ASN A 573 13.98 17.79 -11.63
C ASN A 573 14.57 16.37 -11.49
N ARG A 574 14.10 15.61 -10.49
CA ARG A 574 14.57 14.25 -10.21
C ARG A 574 14.37 13.35 -11.41
N GLU A 575 15.36 12.49 -11.63
CA GLU A 575 15.31 11.39 -12.58
C GLU A 575 14.88 10.12 -11.84
N TYR A 576 13.88 9.43 -12.38
CA TYR A 576 13.41 8.14 -11.91
C TYR A 576 13.90 7.08 -12.88
N THR A 577 14.41 5.96 -12.37
CA THR A 577 14.89 4.83 -13.18
C THR A 577 14.51 3.50 -12.52
N PHE A 578 13.93 2.57 -13.30
CA PHE A 578 13.66 1.20 -12.87
C PHE A 578 14.46 0.20 -13.71
N GLN A 579 15.35 -0.56 -13.09
CA GLN A 579 16.11 -1.58 -13.79
C GLN A 579 15.30 -2.87 -13.90
N LYS A 580 15.40 -3.58 -15.03
CA LYS A 580 14.65 -4.84 -15.25
C LYS A 580 14.87 -5.89 -14.16
N GLN A 581 16.03 -5.92 -13.51
CA GLN A 581 16.27 -6.86 -12.41
C GLN A 581 15.29 -6.66 -11.25
N PHE A 582 14.85 -5.42 -10.98
CA PHE A 582 13.94 -5.07 -9.87
C PHE A 582 12.50 -5.57 -10.05
N TYR A 583 12.19 -6.21 -11.19
CA TYR A 583 10.95 -6.97 -11.29
C TYR A 583 10.85 -8.08 -10.24
N TYR A 584 11.99 -8.63 -9.83
CA TYR A 584 12.08 -9.55 -8.70
C TYR A 584 13.16 -9.08 -7.73
N GLU A 585 12.92 -9.19 -6.44
CA GLU A 585 13.96 -8.95 -5.43
C GLU A 585 14.94 -10.14 -5.39
N GLY A 586 16.20 -9.87 -5.04
CA GLY A 586 17.15 -10.94 -4.74
C GLY A 586 16.75 -11.68 -3.47
N ILE A 587 16.89 -13.01 -3.45
CA ILE A 587 16.67 -13.80 -2.24
C ILE A 587 17.65 -13.32 -1.15
N PRO A 588 17.18 -13.05 0.09
CA PRO A 588 18.05 -12.47 1.10
C PRO A 588 19.27 -13.34 1.37
N GLY A 589 20.47 -12.74 1.32
CA GLY A 589 21.73 -13.49 1.45
C GLY A 589 21.85 -14.26 2.78
N GLY A 590 21.29 -13.72 3.86
CA GLY A 590 21.22 -14.41 5.15
C GLY A 590 20.37 -15.69 5.13
N GLU A 591 19.36 -15.76 4.27
CA GLU A 591 18.51 -16.94 4.12
C GLU A 591 19.17 -17.98 3.19
N ILE A 592 19.87 -17.54 2.14
CA ILE A 592 20.72 -18.43 1.31
C ILE A 592 21.81 -19.09 2.17
N GLY A 593 22.43 -18.33 3.09
CA GLY A 593 23.43 -18.87 4.01
C GLY A 593 22.89 -19.96 4.94
N LYS A 594 21.61 -19.87 5.34
CA LYS A 594 20.93 -20.91 6.14
C LYS A 594 20.48 -22.09 5.29
N ASN A 595 20.07 -21.84 4.04
CA ASN A 595 19.52 -22.83 3.13
C ASN A 595 20.09 -22.65 1.70
N PRO A 596 21.19 -23.33 1.36
CA PRO A 596 21.78 -23.28 0.01
C PRO A 596 20.84 -23.79 -1.10
N ASN A 597 19.80 -24.57 -0.76
CA ASN A 597 18.81 -25.07 -1.71
C ASN A 597 17.87 -23.97 -2.24
N LEU A 598 18.00 -22.73 -1.74
CA LEU A 598 17.34 -21.55 -2.29
C LEU A 598 17.97 -21.06 -3.61
N LEU A 599 19.18 -21.53 -3.95
CA LEU A 599 19.82 -21.21 -5.23
C LEU A 599 19.16 -21.93 -6.42
N PRO A 600 19.24 -21.37 -7.63
CA PRO A 600 19.87 -20.10 -7.99
C PRO A 600 19.09 -18.87 -7.47
N ASN A 601 19.82 -17.77 -7.27
CA ASN A 601 19.21 -16.48 -6.94
C ASN A 601 18.41 -15.94 -8.14
N ASN A 602 17.53 -14.97 -7.90
CA ASN A 602 16.79 -14.30 -8.97
C ASN A 602 17.75 -13.60 -9.95
N PRO A 603 17.35 -13.43 -11.23
CA PRO A 603 18.28 -12.97 -12.26
C PRO A 603 18.99 -11.66 -11.91
N ASN A 604 20.30 -11.61 -12.17
CA ASN A 604 21.22 -10.50 -11.89
C ASN A 604 21.49 -10.18 -10.39
N TYR A 605 21.24 -11.12 -9.48
CA TYR A 605 21.58 -11.04 -8.04
C TYR A 605 22.53 -12.13 -7.56
#